data_AF-A0ABD2NX69-F1
#
_entry.id   AF-A0ABD2NX69-F1
#
_cell.length_a   1.000
_cell.length_b   1.000
_cell.length_c   1.000
_cell.angle_alpha   90.00
_cell.angle_beta   90.00
_cell.angle_gamma   90.00
#
_symmetry.space_group_name_H-M   'P 1'
#
loop_
_entity.id
_entity.type
_entity.pdbx_description
1 polymer ?
#
loop_
_entity_poly.entity_id
_entity_poly.type
_entity_poly.pdbx_seq_one_letter_code
_entity_poly.pdbx_strand_id
1 'polypeptide(L)'
;MELSRFKQDEHEKYYFGYSSSEIYSNLENTLTKSIQIFLEESEAVLLEENDESKRDLILKETAELKDLYLKQCMTVLNQFKNVLRNIFDIPENASIYEEYTKDSYNEEQVSLMRKEVEDLEWTFLQEKMFLQTLKLEKEMIEKLEPSFLEARVRLMKLKDEAEIKRAERLKKLCEKHDSYLNKCIGEDDSNKPIVQKDFSINIDL
;
A
#
# COMPACT_ATOMS: atom_id res chain seq x y z
N MET A 1 -8.74 40.07 -8.35
CA MET A 1 -8.17 40.46 -7.04
C MET A 1 -7.63 39.22 -6.32
N GLU A 2 -6.91 38.33 -7.02
CA GLU A 2 -6.33 37.09 -6.46
C GLU A 2 -4.79 37.06 -6.54
N LEU A 3 -4.19 38.05 -7.23
CA LEU A 3 -2.74 38.17 -7.41
C LEU A 3 -1.97 38.58 -6.15
N SER A 4 -2.62 39.04 -5.06
CA SER A 4 -1.90 39.45 -3.84
C SER A 4 -1.58 38.28 -2.92
N ARG A 5 -2.44 37.25 -2.84
CA ARG A 5 -2.21 36.14 -1.91
C ARG A 5 -1.04 35.27 -2.33
N PHE A 6 -0.95 34.99 -3.63
CA PHE A 6 0.18 34.25 -4.19
C PHE A 6 1.52 34.93 -3.84
N LYS A 7 1.60 36.26 -3.98
CA LYS A 7 2.79 37.03 -3.60
C LYS A 7 3.08 36.95 -2.11
N GLN A 8 2.06 37.08 -1.25
CA GLN A 8 2.24 36.91 0.19
C GLN A 8 2.72 35.49 0.56
N ASP A 9 2.17 34.46 -0.08
CA ASP A 9 2.63 33.08 0.10
C ASP A 9 4.11 32.92 -0.32
N GLU A 10 4.55 33.56 -1.41
CA GLU A 10 5.96 33.56 -1.82
C GLU A 10 6.85 34.28 -0.80
N HIS A 11 6.42 35.43 -0.27
CA HIS A 11 7.15 36.15 0.77
C HIS A 11 7.26 35.34 2.07
N GLU A 12 6.15 34.73 2.50
CA GLU A 12 6.10 33.85 3.68
C GLU A 12 7.03 32.65 3.50
N LYS A 13 6.99 31.99 2.34
CA LYS A 13 7.91 30.89 2.01
C LYS A 13 9.36 31.30 2.02
N TYR A 14 9.67 32.46 1.47
CA TYR A 14 11.03 32.97 1.43
C TYR A 14 11.57 33.21 2.85
N TYR A 15 10.75 33.78 3.74
CA TYR A 15 11.19 34.16 5.09
C TYR A 15 11.12 33.01 6.11
N PHE A 16 10.04 32.22 6.09
CA PHE A 16 9.78 31.15 7.06
C PHE A 16 10.07 29.74 6.53
N GLY A 17 10.28 29.57 5.22
CA GLY A 17 10.42 28.25 4.57
C GLY A 17 9.10 27.54 4.30
N TYR A 18 7.97 28.14 4.69
CA TYR A 18 6.62 27.63 4.48
C TYR A 18 5.62 28.79 4.44
N SER A 19 4.47 28.57 3.82
CA SER A 19 3.36 29.53 3.82
C SER A 19 2.27 29.18 4.83
N SER A 20 1.56 30.19 5.34
CA SER A 20 0.36 29.99 6.14
C SER A 20 -0.74 29.24 5.38
N SER A 21 -0.80 29.36 4.05
CA SER A 21 -1.69 28.55 3.21
C SER A 21 -1.30 27.07 3.21
N GLU A 22 -0.01 26.73 3.19
CA GLU A 22 0.46 25.35 3.29
C GLU A 22 0.17 24.75 4.67
N ILE A 23 0.41 25.50 5.75
CA ILE A 23 0.07 25.05 7.11
C ILE A 23 -1.43 24.76 7.20
N TYR A 24 -2.26 25.69 6.71
CA TYR A 24 -3.71 25.52 6.69
C TYR A 24 -4.12 24.27 5.91
N SER A 25 -3.63 24.11 4.68
CA SER A 25 -3.95 22.96 3.82
C SER A 25 -3.51 21.63 4.45
N ASN A 26 -2.32 21.60 5.07
CA ASN A 26 -1.83 20.40 5.76
C ASN A 26 -2.70 20.03 6.96
N LEU A 27 -3.16 21.02 7.73
CA LEU A 27 -4.06 20.78 8.86
C LEU A 27 -5.44 20.31 8.39
N GLU A 28 -6.02 20.97 7.39
CA GLU A 28 -7.30 20.60 6.78
C GLU A 28 -7.29 19.15 6.25
N ASN A 29 -6.24 18.79 5.51
CA ASN A 29 -6.06 17.44 4.99
C ASN A 29 -5.88 16.40 6.10
N THR A 30 -5.04 16.71 7.10
CA THR A 30 -4.82 15.80 8.24
C THR A 30 -6.11 15.55 9.00
N LEU A 31 -6.85 16.62 9.31
CA LEU A 31 -8.10 16.53 10.06
C LEU A 31 -9.17 15.75 9.29
N THR A 32 -9.31 16.02 7.99
CA THR A 32 -10.26 15.29 7.12
C THR A 32 -9.95 13.79 7.11
N LYS A 33 -8.67 13.42 7.01
CA LYS A 33 -8.23 12.02 7.05
C LYS A 33 -8.48 11.38 8.42
N SER A 34 -8.19 12.08 9.51
CA SER A 34 -8.44 11.56 10.86
C SER A 34 -9.93 11.30 11.12
N ILE A 35 -10.81 12.21 10.68
CA ILE A 35 -12.27 12.01 10.76
C ILE A 35 -12.69 10.80 9.93
N GLN A 36 -12.16 10.68 8.70
CA GLN A 36 -12.47 9.55 7.83
C GLN A 36 -12.10 8.22 8.48
N ILE A 37 -10.86 8.08 8.96
CA ILE A 37 -10.35 6.85 9.58
C ILE A 37 -11.20 6.48 10.80
N PHE A 38 -11.46 7.44 11.68
CA PHE A 38 -12.25 7.19 12.89
C PHE A 38 -13.67 6.70 12.57
N LEU A 39 -14.30 7.27 11.54
CA LEU A 39 -15.64 6.86 11.12
C LEU A 39 -15.64 5.52 10.40
N GLU A 40 -14.63 5.22 9.58
CA GLU A 40 -14.46 3.89 8.96
C GLU A 40 -14.24 2.79 10.00
N GLU A 41 -13.42 3.05 11.03
CA GLU A 41 -13.21 2.12 12.15
C GLU A 41 -14.51 1.89 12.94
N SER A 42 -15.24 2.97 13.21
CA SER A 42 -16.54 2.88 13.90
C SER A 42 -17.59 2.14 13.06
N GLU A 43 -17.62 2.40 11.76
CA GLU A 43 -18.50 1.72 10.81
C GLU A 43 -18.21 0.23 10.75
N ALA A 44 -16.94 -0.16 10.69
CA ALA A 44 -16.54 -1.57 10.68
C ALA A 44 -17.04 -2.32 11.92
N VAL A 45 -16.86 -1.74 13.12
CA VAL A 45 -17.37 -2.32 14.38
C VAL A 45 -18.90 -2.43 14.36
N LEU A 46 -19.60 -1.38 13.92
CA LEU A 46 -21.06 -1.39 13.85
C LEU A 46 -21.60 -2.44 12.87
N LEU A 47 -20.91 -2.68 11.76
CA LEU A 47 -21.25 -3.71 10.78
C LEU A 47 -20.98 -5.13 11.29
N GLU A 48 -19.96 -5.33 12.12
CA GLU A 48 -19.68 -6.63 12.76
C GLU A 48 -20.70 -6.97 13.87
N GLU A 49 -21.17 -5.96 14.62
CA GLU A 49 -22.08 -6.15 15.75
C GLU A 49 -23.58 -6.20 15.38
N ASN A 50 -23.95 -5.83 14.15
CA ASN A 50 -25.35 -5.76 13.71
C ASN A 50 -25.69 -6.69 12.54
N ASP A 51 -26.97 -7.06 12.46
CA ASP A 51 -27.50 -7.83 11.33
C ASP A 51 -27.33 -7.09 10.00
N GLU A 52 -27.10 -7.86 8.93
CA GLU A 52 -26.87 -7.36 7.56
C GLU A 52 -28.02 -6.49 7.03
N SER A 53 -29.24 -6.68 7.57
CA SER A 53 -30.41 -5.85 7.26
C SER A 53 -30.26 -4.36 7.64
N LYS A 54 -29.34 -4.02 8.54
CA LYS A 54 -29.07 -2.63 8.96
C LYS A 54 -27.89 -1.99 8.22
N ARG A 55 -27.20 -2.73 7.34
CA ARG A 55 -25.99 -2.27 6.66
C ARG A 55 -26.19 -0.94 5.93
N ASP A 56 -27.24 -0.85 5.10
CA ASP A 56 -27.52 0.36 4.32
C ASP A 56 -27.85 1.57 5.21
N LEU A 57 -28.52 1.33 6.35
CA LEU A 57 -28.80 2.38 7.32
C LEU A 57 -27.50 2.86 7.99
N ILE A 58 -26.64 1.92 8.42
CA ILE A 58 -25.35 2.25 9.04
C ILE A 58 -24.50 3.09 8.10
N LEU A 59 -24.32 2.66 6.84
CA LEU A 59 -23.54 3.38 5.82
C LEU A 59 -24.09 4.79 5.54
N LYS A 60 -25.41 4.94 5.56
CA LYS A 60 -26.05 6.24 5.34
C LYS A 60 -25.83 7.18 6.53
N GLU A 61 -26.06 6.70 7.75
CA GLU A 61 -25.92 7.49 8.97
C GLU A 61 -24.45 7.88 9.22
N THR A 62 -23.49 6.99 8.97
CA THR A 62 -22.04 7.30 9.08
C THR A 62 -21.62 8.36 8.07
N ALA A 63 -22.13 8.32 6.84
CA ALA A 63 -21.90 9.36 5.83
C ALA A 63 -22.48 10.71 6.24
N GLU A 64 -23.71 10.75 6.76
CA GLU A 64 -24.32 11.99 7.27
C GLU A 64 -23.55 12.56 8.47
N LEU A 65 -23.07 11.67 9.37
CA LEU A 65 -22.23 12.05 10.50
C LEU A 65 -20.91 12.67 10.04
N LYS A 66 -20.27 12.08 9.03
CA LYS A 66 -19.03 12.60 8.43
C LYS A 66 -19.21 14.02 7.93
N ASP A 67 -20.25 14.26 7.13
CA ASP A 67 -20.51 15.59 6.56
C ASP A 67 -20.79 16.62 7.66
N LEU A 68 -21.49 16.21 8.72
CA LEU A 68 -21.76 17.07 9.87
C LEU A 68 -20.48 17.44 10.62
N TYR A 69 -19.61 16.47 10.92
CA TYR A 69 -18.32 16.71 11.56
C TYR A 69 -17.42 17.61 10.72
N LEU A 70 -17.28 17.32 9.42
CA LEU A 70 -16.49 18.16 8.52
C LEU A 70 -17.02 19.59 8.50
N LYS A 71 -18.34 19.80 8.40
CA LYS A 71 -18.93 21.14 8.41
C LYS A 71 -18.63 21.92 9.69
N GLN A 72 -18.70 21.26 10.85
CA GLN A 72 -18.36 21.89 12.13
C GLN A 72 -16.87 22.24 12.19
N CYS A 73 -16.00 21.31 11.82
CA CYS A 73 -14.56 21.53 11.82
C CYS A 73 -14.12 22.62 10.83
N MET A 74 -14.73 22.69 9.64
CA MET A 74 -14.45 23.72 8.63
C MET A 74 -14.74 25.13 9.15
N THR A 75 -15.74 25.29 10.02
CA THR A 75 -16.03 26.58 10.64
C THR A 75 -14.86 27.05 11.52
N VAL A 76 -14.30 26.13 12.32
CA VAL A 76 -13.15 26.41 13.18
C VAL A 76 -11.87 26.58 12.37
N LEU A 77 -11.65 25.73 11.35
CA LEU A 77 -10.51 25.83 10.43
C LEU A 77 -10.47 27.19 9.73
N ASN A 78 -11.62 27.71 9.30
CA ASN A 78 -11.68 29.04 8.67
C ASN A 78 -11.29 30.16 9.64
N GLN A 79 -11.62 30.05 10.93
CA GLN A 79 -11.14 31.00 11.94
C GLN A 79 -9.63 30.87 12.13
N PHE A 80 -9.12 29.65 12.22
CA PHE A 80 -7.68 29.37 12.32
C PHE A 80 -6.90 29.91 11.11
N LYS A 81 -7.45 29.80 9.89
CA LYS A 81 -6.89 30.37 8.67
C LYS A 81 -6.64 31.88 8.79
N ASN A 82 -7.59 32.61 9.37
CA ASN A 82 -7.46 34.05 9.55
C ASN A 82 -6.41 34.38 10.61
N VAL A 83 -6.32 33.59 11.69
CA VAL A 83 -5.29 33.75 12.71
C VAL A 83 -3.89 33.48 12.13
N LEU A 84 -3.72 32.40 11.37
CA LEU A 84 -2.46 32.09 10.70
C LEU A 84 -2.02 33.25 9.79
N ARG A 85 -2.95 33.78 9.00
CA ARG A 85 -2.66 34.92 8.12
C ARG A 85 -2.16 36.13 8.90
N ASN A 86 -2.74 36.43 10.06
CA ASN A 86 -2.29 37.55 10.88
C ASN A 86 -0.94 37.31 11.55
N ILE A 87 -0.62 36.07 11.91
CA ILE A 87 0.66 35.71 12.55
C ILE A 87 1.81 35.79 11.54
N PHE A 88 1.56 35.31 10.33
CA PHE A 88 2.56 35.23 9.25
C PHE A 88 2.49 36.41 8.29
N ASP A 89 1.69 37.44 8.57
CA ASP A 89 1.61 38.63 7.73
C ASP A 89 2.95 39.36 7.76
N ILE A 90 3.55 39.49 6.59
CA ILE A 90 4.79 40.24 6.42
C ILE A 90 4.41 41.61 5.85
N PRO A 91 4.62 42.70 6.60
CA PRO A 91 4.30 44.04 6.12
C PRO A 91 5.06 44.37 4.82
N GLU A 92 4.40 44.99 3.84
CA GLU A 92 5.02 45.34 2.55
C GLU A 92 6.22 46.31 2.70
N ASN A 93 6.31 47.02 3.82
CA ASN A 93 7.41 47.92 4.17
C ASN A 93 8.55 47.23 4.93
N ALA A 94 8.41 45.96 5.32
CA ALA A 94 9.52 45.17 5.81
C ALA A 94 10.40 44.83 4.59
N SER A 95 11.43 45.64 4.36
CA SER A 95 12.39 45.45 3.27
C SER A 95 13.26 44.22 3.54
N ILE A 96 12.70 43.03 3.26
CA ILE A 96 13.42 41.75 3.32
C ILE A 96 14.39 41.62 2.15
N TYR A 97 14.17 42.38 1.07
CA TYR A 97 14.94 42.29 -0.18
C TYR A 97 16.25 43.09 -0.17
N GLU A 98 16.40 44.11 0.68
CA GLU A 98 17.59 44.99 0.62
C GLU A 98 18.80 44.46 1.38
N GLU A 99 18.64 43.51 2.32
CA GLU A 99 19.77 43.00 3.10
C GLU A 99 20.65 41.99 2.35
N TYR A 100 20.13 41.31 1.32
CA TYR A 100 20.86 40.25 0.61
C TYR A 100 21.40 40.63 -0.78
N THR A 101 20.98 41.76 -1.37
CA THR A 101 21.60 42.25 -2.62
C THR A 101 23.01 42.82 -2.45
N LYS A 102 23.58 42.77 -1.24
CA LYS A 102 24.95 43.22 -0.98
C LYS A 102 26.03 42.29 -1.55
N ASP A 103 25.71 41.02 -1.76
CA ASP A 103 26.59 40.08 -2.46
C ASP A 103 26.10 39.92 -3.90
N SER A 104 26.48 40.87 -4.75
CA SER A 104 26.23 40.74 -6.18
C SER A 104 26.98 39.53 -6.73
N TYR A 105 26.25 38.50 -7.17
CA TYR A 105 26.83 37.38 -7.90
C TYR A 105 27.56 37.89 -9.15
N ASN A 106 28.78 37.41 -9.36
CA ASN A 106 29.51 37.75 -10.59
C ASN A 106 28.95 36.96 -11.79
N GLU A 107 29.26 37.41 -13.00
CA GLU A 107 28.70 36.84 -14.23
C GLU A 107 29.11 35.36 -14.43
N GLU A 108 30.27 34.97 -13.92
CA GLU A 108 30.74 33.57 -13.92
C GLU A 108 29.86 32.67 -13.04
N GLN A 109 29.51 33.12 -11.83
CA GLN A 109 28.61 32.40 -10.92
C GLN A 109 27.22 32.24 -11.52
N VAL A 110 26.71 33.31 -12.15
CA VAL A 110 25.41 33.24 -12.84
C VAL A 110 25.46 32.27 -14.02
N SER A 111 26.56 32.25 -14.79
CA SER A 111 26.73 31.30 -15.89
C SER A 111 26.83 29.86 -15.40
N LEU A 112 27.51 29.61 -14.26
CA LEU A 112 27.61 28.28 -13.67
C LEU A 112 26.24 27.78 -13.20
N MET A 113 25.49 28.62 -12.47
CA MET A 113 24.15 28.28 -12.01
C MET A 113 23.18 28.02 -13.16
N ARG A 114 23.27 28.77 -14.27
CA ARG A 114 22.46 28.50 -15.47
C ARG A 114 22.74 27.10 -16.03
N LYS A 115 24.01 26.74 -16.12
CA LYS A 115 24.41 25.40 -16.59
C LYS A 115 23.91 24.31 -15.65
N GLU A 116 24.03 24.50 -14.34
CA GLU A 116 23.50 23.56 -13.35
C GLU A 116 21.98 23.39 -13.46
N VAL A 117 21.24 24.48 -13.68
CA VAL A 117 19.79 24.43 -13.91
C VAL A 117 19.46 23.65 -15.19
N GLU A 118 20.17 23.90 -16.30
CA GLU A 118 19.97 23.16 -17.55
C GLU A 118 20.28 21.65 -17.38
N ASP A 119 21.36 21.31 -16.68
CA ASP A 119 21.74 19.92 -16.40
C ASP A 119 20.69 19.22 -15.48
N LEU A 120 20.14 19.95 -14.50
CA LEU A 120 19.08 19.46 -13.63
C LEU A 120 17.75 19.29 -14.37
N GLU A 121 17.37 20.22 -15.25
CA GLU A 121 16.17 20.10 -16.09
C GLU A 121 16.26 18.87 -17.00
N TRP A 122 17.43 18.62 -17.58
CA TRP A 122 17.67 17.43 -18.38
C TRP A 122 17.54 16.14 -17.55
N THR A 123 18.16 16.13 -16.36
CA THR A 123 18.08 14.99 -15.43
C THR A 123 16.64 14.72 -15.01
N PHE A 124 15.89 15.77 -14.67
CA PHE A 124 14.48 15.68 -14.32
C PHE A 124 13.64 15.09 -15.46
N LEU A 125 13.89 15.49 -16.70
CA LEU A 125 13.19 14.94 -17.86
C LEU A 125 13.47 13.44 -18.03
N GLN A 126 14.74 13.03 -17.89
CA GLN A 126 15.15 11.62 -17.95
C GLN A 126 14.49 10.80 -16.83
N GLU A 127 14.52 11.28 -15.59
CA GLU A 127 13.88 10.61 -14.46
C GLU A 127 12.37 10.49 -14.64
N LYS A 128 11.71 11.53 -15.18
CA LYS A 128 10.29 11.51 -15.48
C LYS A 128 9.92 10.45 -16.52
N MET A 129 10.72 10.33 -17.59
CA MET A 129 10.54 9.28 -18.59
C MET A 129 10.78 7.89 -17.98
N PHE A 130 11.83 7.74 -17.18
CA PHE A 130 12.12 6.49 -16.48
C PHE A 130 11.00 6.06 -15.53
N LEU A 131 10.43 7.01 -14.78
CA LEU A 131 9.27 6.76 -13.93
C LEU A 131 8.04 6.29 -14.73
N GLN A 132 7.80 6.84 -15.92
CA GLN A 132 6.74 6.35 -16.80
C GLN A 132 6.99 4.91 -17.25
N THR A 133 8.23 4.57 -17.62
CA THR A 133 8.61 3.20 -17.97
C THR A 133 8.36 2.24 -16.80
N LEU A 134 8.78 2.59 -15.59
CA LEU A 134 8.55 1.77 -14.39
C LEU A 134 7.06 1.57 -14.08
N LYS A 135 6.22 2.60 -14.32
CA LYS A 135 4.76 2.46 -14.16
C LYS A 135 4.18 1.45 -15.15
N LEU A 136 4.62 1.50 -16.42
CA LEU A 136 4.19 0.53 -17.43
C LEU A 136 4.66 -0.89 -17.11
N GLU A 137 5.90 -1.05 -16.64
CA GLU A 137 6.42 -2.34 -16.19
C GLU A 137 5.63 -2.88 -15.00
N LYS A 138 5.32 -2.03 -14.01
CA LYS A 138 4.50 -2.40 -12.86
C LYS A 138 3.10 -2.85 -13.30
N GLU A 139 2.43 -2.10 -14.17
CA GLU A 139 1.11 -2.49 -14.69
C GLU A 139 1.16 -3.83 -15.44
N MET A 140 2.26 -4.10 -16.17
CA MET A 140 2.44 -5.38 -16.86
C MET A 140 2.64 -6.53 -15.88
N ILE A 141 3.42 -6.32 -14.81
CA ILE A 141 3.63 -7.31 -13.74
C ILE A 141 2.30 -7.60 -13.03
N GLU A 142 1.55 -6.57 -12.63
CA GLU A 142 0.25 -6.71 -11.96
C GLU A 142 -0.78 -7.45 -12.84
N LYS A 143 -0.70 -7.32 -14.17
CA LYS A 143 -1.52 -8.10 -15.12
C LYS A 143 -1.08 -9.55 -15.26
N LEU A 144 0.21 -9.82 -15.16
CA LEU A 144 0.79 -11.17 -15.33
C LEU A 144 0.75 -12.01 -14.05
N GLU A 145 0.80 -11.37 -12.88
CA GLU A 145 0.85 -12.03 -11.58
C GLU A 145 -0.34 -12.99 -11.33
N PRO A 146 -1.59 -12.64 -11.66
CA PRO A 146 -2.72 -13.58 -11.53
C PRO A 146 -2.56 -14.82 -12.39
N SER A 147 -2.09 -14.67 -13.64
CA SER A 147 -1.87 -15.80 -14.56
C SER A 147 -0.72 -16.70 -14.10
N PHE A 148 0.34 -16.13 -13.53
CA PHE A 148 1.43 -16.90 -12.94
C PHE A 148 0.98 -17.66 -11.69
N LEU A 149 0.18 -17.03 -10.82
CA LEU A 149 -0.38 -17.66 -9.64
C LEU A 149 -1.31 -18.83 -10.02
N GLU A 150 -2.17 -18.63 -11.02
CA GLU A 150 -3.05 -19.67 -11.55
C GLU A 150 -2.26 -20.85 -12.12
N ALA A 151 -1.22 -20.59 -12.92
CA ALA A 151 -0.34 -21.62 -13.45
C ALA A 151 0.39 -22.40 -12.33
N ARG A 152 0.85 -21.72 -11.28
CA ARG A 152 1.50 -22.34 -10.12
C ARG A 152 0.54 -23.23 -9.33
N VAL A 153 -0.68 -22.76 -9.07
CA VAL A 153 -1.73 -23.54 -8.40
C VAL A 153 -2.08 -24.78 -9.23
N ARG A 154 -2.18 -24.64 -10.55
CA ARG A 154 -2.46 -25.77 -11.45
C ARG A 154 -1.34 -26.81 -11.45
N LEU A 155 -0.08 -26.37 -11.43
CA LEU A 155 1.08 -27.26 -11.32
C LEU A 155 1.11 -28.00 -9.98
N MET A 156 0.80 -27.33 -8.87
CA MET A 156 0.69 -27.96 -7.55
C MET A 156 -0.40 -29.05 -7.54
N LYS A 157 -1.60 -28.73 -8.05
CA LYS A 157 -2.69 -29.73 -8.16
C LYS A 157 -2.29 -30.95 -8.98
N LEU A 158 -1.61 -30.75 -10.11
CA LEU A 158 -1.12 -31.87 -10.94
C LEU A 158 -0.09 -32.74 -10.22
N LYS A 159 0.76 -32.14 -9.37
CA LYS A 159 1.72 -32.87 -8.54
C LYS A 159 1.00 -33.70 -7.48
N ASP A 160 0.04 -33.11 -6.77
CA ASP A 160 -0.75 -33.80 -5.75
C ASP A 160 -1.55 -34.97 -6.34
N GLU A 161 -2.18 -34.77 -7.51
CA GLU A 161 -2.87 -35.85 -8.23
C GLU A 161 -1.92 -36.99 -8.64
N ALA A 162 -0.69 -36.67 -9.04
CA ALA A 162 0.31 -37.67 -9.40
C ALA A 162 0.78 -38.46 -8.17
N GLU A 163 0.95 -37.81 -7.02
CA GLU A 163 1.30 -38.44 -5.74
C GLU A 163 0.18 -39.35 -5.23
N ILE A 164 -1.09 -38.89 -5.28
CA ILE A 164 -2.26 -39.70 -4.92
C ILE A 164 -2.35 -40.94 -5.81
N LYS A 165 -2.23 -40.78 -7.14
CA LYS A 165 -2.24 -41.92 -8.09
C LYS A 165 -1.09 -42.89 -7.83
N ARG A 166 0.09 -42.40 -7.41
CA ARG A 166 1.23 -43.24 -7.04
C ARG A 166 0.95 -44.02 -5.77
N ALA A 167 0.40 -43.39 -4.74
CA ALA A 167 0.02 -44.04 -3.48
C ALA A 167 -1.06 -45.11 -3.70
N GLU A 168 -2.08 -44.83 -4.51
CA GLU A 168 -3.12 -45.81 -4.87
C GLU A 168 -2.55 -47.02 -5.61
N ARG A 169 -1.61 -46.81 -6.54
CA ARG A 169 -0.92 -47.92 -7.22
C ARG A 169 -0.12 -48.76 -6.24
N LEU A 170 0.58 -48.12 -5.29
CA LEU A 170 1.36 -48.81 -4.26
C LEU A 170 0.45 -49.65 -3.36
N LYS A 171 -0.67 -49.07 -2.91
CA LYS A 171 -1.69 -49.75 -2.09
C LYS A 171 -2.24 -50.99 -2.79
N LYS A 172 -2.63 -50.88 -4.07
CA LYS A 172 -3.08 -52.03 -4.87
C LYS A 172 -2.01 -53.11 -5.01
N LEU A 173 -0.74 -52.72 -5.09
CA LEU A 173 0.38 -53.66 -5.16
C LEU A 173 0.55 -54.42 -3.83
N CYS A 174 0.47 -53.71 -2.70
CA CYS A 174 0.51 -54.30 -1.36
C CYS A 174 -0.68 -55.25 -1.13
N GLU A 175 -1.90 -54.83 -1.45
CA GLU A 175 -3.10 -55.68 -1.34
C GLU A 175 -2.98 -56.96 -2.18
N LYS A 176 -2.40 -56.86 -3.38
CA LYS A 176 -2.15 -58.02 -4.25
C LYS A 176 -1.08 -58.93 -3.66
N HIS A 177 -0.01 -58.37 -3.10
CA HIS A 177 1.04 -59.11 -2.41
C HIS A 177 0.50 -59.87 -1.18
N ASP A 178 -0.31 -59.21 -0.35
CA ASP A 178 -0.95 -59.81 0.81
C ASP A 178 -1.94 -60.91 0.41
N SER A 179 -2.68 -60.71 -0.69
CA SER A 179 -3.51 -61.77 -1.26
C SER A 179 -2.70 -62.98 -1.73
N TYR A 180 -1.50 -62.79 -2.28
CA TYR A 180 -0.63 -63.90 -2.66
C TYR A 180 -0.04 -64.59 -1.42
N LEU A 181 0.43 -63.85 -0.43
CA LEU A 181 0.92 -64.42 0.83
C LEU A 181 -0.16 -65.24 1.54
N ASN A 182 -1.38 -64.71 1.64
CA ASN A 182 -2.50 -65.43 2.25
C ASN A 182 -2.88 -66.70 1.47
N LYS A 183 -2.72 -66.71 0.13
CA LYS A 183 -2.92 -67.91 -0.67
C LYS A 183 -1.79 -68.93 -0.52
N CYS A 184 -0.54 -68.47 -0.37
CA CYS A 184 0.61 -69.36 -0.18
C CYS A 184 0.71 -69.92 1.25
N ILE A 185 0.22 -69.19 2.25
CA ILE A 185 0.23 -69.62 3.66
C ILE A 185 -1.04 -70.43 4.01
N GLY A 186 -2.12 -70.26 3.25
CA GLY A 186 -3.40 -70.96 3.45
C GLY A 186 -3.42 -72.44 3.05
N GLU A 187 -2.32 -73.01 2.54
CA GLU A 187 -2.25 -74.43 2.15
C GLU A 187 -1.18 -75.26 2.88
N ASP A 188 -0.33 -74.67 3.74
CA ASP A 188 0.68 -75.45 4.49
C ASP A 188 0.45 -75.40 6.00
N ASP A 189 -0.19 -76.47 6.47
CA ASP A 189 -0.36 -76.86 7.86
C ASP A 189 0.99 -77.29 8.45
N SER A 190 1.86 -76.35 8.81
CA SER A 190 2.95 -76.59 9.78
C SER A 190 3.63 -75.31 10.28
N ASN A 191 3.04 -74.74 11.33
CA ASN A 191 3.71 -74.28 12.55
C ASN A 191 5.15 -73.72 12.40
N LYS A 192 5.28 -72.41 12.16
CA LYS A 192 6.37 -71.56 12.68
C LYS A 192 5.96 -70.08 12.63
N PRO A 193 6.12 -69.30 13.73
CA PRO A 193 5.78 -67.89 13.73
C PRO A 193 6.86 -67.13 12.95
N ILE A 194 6.49 -66.53 11.82
CA ILE A 194 7.37 -65.59 11.12
C ILE A 194 7.23 -64.25 11.83
N VAL A 195 8.32 -63.84 12.47
CA VAL A 195 8.52 -62.57 13.15
C VAL A 195 8.01 -61.42 12.28
N GLN A 196 7.00 -60.70 12.78
CA GLN A 196 6.65 -59.37 12.28
C GLN A 196 7.90 -58.49 12.38
N LYS A 197 8.52 -58.20 11.25
CA LYS A 197 9.41 -57.05 11.14
C LYS A 197 8.55 -55.86 10.77
N ASP A 198 8.37 -54.97 11.74
CA ASP A 198 7.80 -53.65 11.52
C ASP A 198 8.57 -52.97 10.39
N PHE A 199 7.91 -52.79 9.25
CA PHE A 199 8.38 -51.88 8.22
C PHE A 199 7.97 -50.47 8.62
N SER A 200 8.81 -49.84 9.43
CA SER A 200 8.75 -48.40 9.65
C SER A 200 9.13 -47.69 8.35
N ILE A 201 8.14 -47.14 7.66
CA ILE A 201 8.38 -46.19 6.58
C ILE A 201 8.60 -44.83 7.23
N ASN A 202 9.87 -44.40 7.33
CA ASN A 202 10.18 -43.00 7.63
C ASN A 202 9.71 -42.16 6.44
N ILE A 203 8.71 -41.32 6.68
CA ILE A 203 8.35 -40.22 5.79
C ILE A 203 9.10 -39.00 6.34
N ASP A 204 10.19 -38.61 5.67
CA ASP A 204 10.83 -37.33 5.93
C ASP A 204 9.88 -36.22 5.42
N LEU A 205 9.45 -35.36 6.35
CA LEU A 205 8.74 -34.09 6.10
C LEU A 205 9.73 -32.99 5.74
#